data_AF-A0A3Q2PRL7-F1
#
_entry.id   AF-A0A3Q2PRL7-F1
#
_cell.length_a   1.000
_cell.length_b   1.000
_cell.length_c   1.000
_cell.angle_alpha   90.00
_cell.angle_beta   90.00
_cell.angle_gamma   90.00
#
_symmetry.space_group_name_H-M   'P 1'
#
loop_
_entity.id
_entity.type
_entity.pdbx_description
1 polymer ?
#
loop_
_entity_poly.entity_id
_entity_poly.type
_entity_poly.pdbx_seq_one_letter_code
_entity_poly.pdbx_strand_id
1 'polypeptide(L)'
;MRTAALRPAAALALFAAALCASRAEVIDDILGSLSRGVSFLERQHEHINLDGAVGFVMLQAELKEAVRTWPHTDPVSWAQRTTAVALLNRLDQSLEKAVAALKLNDPKYYREFEPLLTWTFWMIPREWRSTDPSLVYPSTLTSECYDEQLSDKCLTLLLGTWKMNGTPCIVTKPCRDTMTRFGCPHYSLSHQLLYFMIGRMRGCNNLLKGDTRASRANMTEQNYQDIFCSNMMKANQDIVANGLTEQTVDIFIENILICGLTGFSDFHKTDWLQHILRLQDDEVGCFGRDRSFVSQIIGDELLEQLQPHRRVKRREKILPDGCSSHMTAVAVGALGGYLSFHLAEQDITKRPLS
;
A
#
# COMPACT_ATOMS: atom_id res chain seq x y z
N MET A 1 24.00 48.73 28.64
CA MET A 1 23.59 47.33 28.39
C MET A 1 22.12 47.30 28.01
N ARG A 2 21.80 47.15 26.71
CA ARG A 2 20.43 46.88 26.24
C ARG A 2 20.43 45.46 25.69
N THR A 3 19.95 44.52 26.49
CA THR A 3 19.68 43.16 26.03
C THR A 3 18.50 43.22 25.07
N ALA A 4 18.76 42.92 23.80
CA ALA A 4 17.74 42.77 22.78
C ALA A 4 16.88 41.56 23.16
N ALA A 5 15.68 41.82 23.67
CA ALA A 5 14.66 40.80 23.79
C ALA A 5 14.30 40.34 22.38
N LEU A 6 14.77 39.17 21.96
CA LEU A 6 14.22 38.50 20.78
C LEU A 6 12.72 38.34 21.02
N ARG A 7 11.92 39.04 20.21
CA ARG A 7 10.47 39.03 20.32
C ARG A 7 9.97 37.60 20.09
N PRO A 8 9.06 37.07 20.92
CA PRO A 8 8.52 35.71 20.77
C PRO A 8 7.91 35.44 19.38
N ALA A 9 7.43 36.49 18.69
CA ALA A 9 6.98 36.41 17.30
C ALA A 9 8.08 36.03 16.29
N ALA A 10 9.33 36.49 16.49
CA ALA A 10 10.45 36.13 15.62
C ALA A 10 10.89 34.68 15.84
N ALA A 11 10.84 34.19 17.09
CA ALA A 11 11.09 32.78 17.39
C ALA A 11 10.01 31.88 16.78
N LEU A 12 8.72 32.23 16.93
CA LEU A 12 7.59 31.51 16.32
C LEU A 12 7.70 31.47 14.78
N ALA A 13 8.08 32.58 14.14
CA ALA A 13 8.29 32.63 12.70
C ALA A 13 9.46 31.75 12.23
N LEU A 14 10.56 31.70 12.98
CA LEU A 14 11.71 30.83 12.69
C LEU A 14 11.36 29.35 12.86
N PHE A 15 10.61 28.99 13.92
CA PHE A 15 10.12 27.62 14.11
C PHE A 15 9.15 27.19 13.00
N ALA A 16 8.22 28.06 12.61
CA ALA A 16 7.30 27.79 11.50
C ALA A 16 8.07 27.61 10.17
N ALA A 17 9.05 28.47 9.89
CA ALA A 17 9.88 28.36 8.70
C ALA A 17 10.71 27.05 8.68
N ALA A 18 11.30 26.66 9.81
CA ALA A 18 12.04 25.40 9.94
C ALA A 18 11.13 24.18 9.73
N LEU A 19 9.90 24.21 10.26
CA LEU A 19 8.93 23.13 10.10
C LEU A 19 8.42 23.01 8.65
N CYS A 20 8.26 24.15 7.95
CA CYS A 20 7.93 24.17 6.53
C CYS A 20 9.09 23.62 5.68
N ALA A 21 10.33 24.01 5.97
CA ALA A 21 11.51 23.51 5.28
C ALA A 21 11.67 21.99 5.44
N SER A 22 11.55 21.45 6.66
CA SER A 22 11.65 20.01 6.88
C SER A 22 10.53 19.22 6.20
N ARG A 23 9.33 19.80 6.05
CA ARG A 23 8.22 19.16 5.33
C ARG A 23 8.42 19.18 3.82
N ALA A 24 9.01 20.23 3.27
CA ALA A 24 9.35 20.30 1.86
C ALA A 24 10.42 19.25 1.50
N GLU A 25 11.47 19.12 2.32
CA GLU A 25 12.50 18.09 2.17
C GLU A 25 11.91 16.67 2.16
N VAL A 26 10.97 16.38 3.06
CA VAL A 26 10.29 15.06 3.10
C VAL A 26 9.50 14.78 1.82
N ILE A 27 8.80 15.77 1.26
CA ILE A 27 8.09 15.59 -0.02
C ILE A 27 9.08 15.33 -1.15
N ASP A 28 10.21 16.04 -1.19
CA ASP A 28 11.24 15.84 -2.21
C ASP A 28 11.86 14.44 -2.11
N ASP A 29 12.12 13.96 -0.89
CA ASP A 29 12.61 12.60 -0.64
C ASP A 29 11.62 11.53 -1.14
N ILE A 30 10.33 11.72 -0.85
CA ILE A 30 9.26 10.82 -1.33
C ILE A 30 9.19 10.84 -2.86
N LEU A 31 9.15 12.03 -3.49
CA LEU A 31 9.09 12.16 -4.94
C LEU A 31 10.33 11.57 -5.62
N GLY A 32 11.52 11.75 -5.03
CA GLY A 32 12.76 11.14 -5.49
C GLY A 32 12.71 9.61 -5.44
N SER A 33 12.22 9.05 -4.34
CA SER A 33 12.02 7.60 -4.17
C SER A 33 10.99 7.05 -5.15
N LEU A 34 9.85 7.71 -5.32
CA LEU A 34 8.84 7.32 -6.29
C LEU A 34 9.36 7.38 -7.72
N SER A 35 10.15 8.41 -8.06
CA SER A 35 10.80 8.52 -9.37
C SER A 35 11.71 7.34 -9.69
N ARG A 36 12.52 6.87 -8.72
CA ARG A 36 13.32 5.65 -8.86
C ARG A 36 12.45 4.40 -9.03
N GLY A 37 11.36 4.27 -8.27
CA GLY A 37 10.41 3.17 -8.40
C GLY A 37 9.70 3.14 -9.76
N VAL A 38 9.35 4.29 -10.32
CA VAL A 38 8.79 4.39 -11.67
C VAL A 38 9.84 4.06 -12.73
N SER A 39 11.10 4.49 -12.55
CA SER A 39 12.21 4.08 -13.43
C SER A 39 12.42 2.57 -13.43
N PHE A 40 12.20 1.90 -12.29
CA PHE A 40 12.20 0.44 -12.23
C PHE A 40 11.08 -0.16 -13.09
N LEU A 41 9.84 0.32 -12.95
CA LEU A 41 8.71 -0.14 -13.77
C LEU A 41 8.97 0.09 -15.26
N GLU A 42 9.54 1.24 -15.65
CA GLU A 42 9.93 1.54 -17.03
C GLU A 42 10.86 0.49 -17.64
N ARG A 43 11.75 -0.11 -16.83
CA ARG A 43 12.66 -1.18 -17.29
C ARG A 43 12.02 -2.56 -17.23
N GLN A 44 11.14 -2.79 -16.26
CA GLN A 44 10.64 -4.11 -15.89
C GLN A 44 9.18 -4.36 -16.28
N HIS A 45 8.53 -3.44 -17.01
CA HIS A 45 7.10 -3.53 -17.32
C HIS A 45 6.69 -4.85 -18.00
N GLU A 46 7.57 -5.48 -18.79
CA GLU A 46 7.28 -6.78 -19.44
C GLU A 46 7.36 -7.96 -18.48
N HIS A 47 8.08 -7.81 -17.37
CA HIS A 47 8.38 -8.88 -16.43
C HIS A 47 7.59 -8.77 -15.12
N ILE A 48 6.95 -7.62 -14.83
CA ILE A 48 6.12 -7.45 -13.64
C ILE A 48 4.93 -8.43 -13.63
N ASN A 49 4.53 -8.89 -12.44
CA ASN A 49 3.30 -9.68 -12.25
C ASN A 49 2.12 -8.77 -11.91
N LEU A 50 0.91 -9.34 -11.79
CA LEU A 50 -0.30 -8.57 -11.52
C LEU A 50 -0.23 -7.87 -10.15
N ASP A 51 0.25 -8.56 -9.11
CA ASP A 51 0.42 -7.98 -7.77
C ASP A 51 1.35 -6.76 -7.81
N GLY A 52 2.43 -6.86 -8.60
CA GLY A 52 3.32 -5.76 -8.88
C GLY A 52 2.62 -4.60 -9.58
N ALA A 53 1.85 -4.87 -10.64
CA ALA A 53 1.15 -3.83 -11.37
C ALA A 53 0.06 -3.14 -10.54
N VAL A 54 -0.66 -3.87 -9.69
CA VAL A 54 -1.72 -3.33 -8.83
C VAL A 54 -1.18 -2.27 -7.88
N GLY A 55 -0.02 -2.48 -7.24
CA GLY A 55 0.57 -1.46 -6.35
C GLY A 55 0.98 -0.18 -7.10
N PHE A 56 1.45 -0.28 -8.34
CA PHE A 56 1.70 0.88 -9.20
C PHE A 56 0.41 1.58 -9.65
N VAL A 57 -0.69 0.84 -9.86
CA VAL A 57 -2.01 1.44 -10.14
C VAL A 57 -2.58 2.15 -8.92
N MET A 58 -2.35 1.64 -7.70
CA MET A 58 -2.67 2.37 -6.47
C MET A 58 -1.85 3.68 -6.38
N LEU A 59 -0.55 3.63 -6.66
CA LEU A 59 0.28 4.84 -6.76
C LEU A 59 -0.26 5.82 -7.82
N GLN A 60 -0.70 5.32 -8.97
CA GLN A 60 -1.30 6.14 -10.03
C GLN A 60 -2.54 6.89 -9.52
N ALA A 61 -3.41 6.22 -8.76
CA ALA A 61 -4.57 6.85 -8.14
C ALA A 61 -4.18 7.93 -7.12
N GLU A 62 -3.21 7.63 -6.25
CA GLU A 62 -2.68 8.59 -5.26
C GLU A 62 -2.06 9.82 -5.94
N LEU A 63 -1.20 9.64 -6.95
CA LEU A 63 -0.55 10.75 -7.68
C LEU A 63 -1.56 11.59 -8.44
N LYS A 64 -2.59 10.99 -9.06
CA LYS A 64 -3.66 11.73 -9.74
C LYS A 64 -4.42 12.60 -8.75
N GLU A 65 -4.74 12.10 -7.56
CA GLU A 65 -5.42 12.88 -6.52
C GLU A 65 -4.51 13.95 -5.92
N ALA A 66 -3.24 13.63 -5.67
CA ALA A 66 -2.23 14.56 -5.18
C ALA A 66 -2.05 15.74 -6.14
N VAL A 67 -1.85 15.49 -7.44
CA VAL A 67 -1.69 16.55 -8.47
C VAL A 67 -2.93 17.43 -8.57
N ARG A 68 -4.13 16.84 -8.39
CA ARG A 68 -5.43 17.53 -8.42
C ARG A 68 -5.63 18.45 -7.21
N THR A 69 -5.16 18.03 -6.04
CA THR A 69 -5.38 18.71 -4.76
C THR A 69 -4.15 19.46 -4.23
N TRP A 70 -3.08 19.49 -5.01
CA TRP A 70 -1.79 20.06 -4.63
C TRP A 70 -1.91 21.52 -4.16
N PRO A 71 -1.37 21.90 -2.98
CA PRO A 71 -1.46 23.27 -2.49
C PRO A 71 -0.74 24.28 -3.41
N HIS A 72 -1.40 25.36 -3.81
CA HIS A 72 -0.78 26.43 -4.62
C HIS A 72 -0.24 27.57 -3.74
N THR A 73 0.61 27.23 -2.78
CA THR A 73 1.02 28.14 -1.69
C THR A 73 2.25 28.99 -2.03
N ASP A 74 3.24 28.41 -2.69
CA ASP A 74 4.56 29.02 -2.89
C ASP A 74 5.34 28.37 -4.07
N PRO A 75 6.47 28.95 -4.51
CA PRO A 75 7.27 28.41 -5.62
C PRO A 75 7.83 27.01 -5.40
N VAL A 76 8.17 26.62 -4.16
CA VAL A 76 8.66 25.27 -3.86
C VAL A 76 7.53 24.28 -4.09
N SER A 77 6.33 24.56 -3.57
CA SER A 77 5.16 23.73 -3.83
C SER A 77 4.86 23.59 -5.33
N TRP A 78 5.01 24.68 -6.11
CA TRP A 78 4.83 24.64 -7.56
C TRP A 78 5.86 23.75 -8.28
N ALA A 79 7.13 23.80 -7.85
CA ALA A 79 8.18 22.94 -8.37
C ALA A 79 7.90 21.46 -8.05
N GLN A 80 7.52 21.15 -6.81
CA GLN A 80 7.17 19.79 -6.38
C GLN A 80 5.98 19.24 -7.15
N ARG A 81 4.93 20.05 -7.36
CA ARG A 81 3.80 19.69 -8.21
C ARG A 81 4.23 19.39 -9.63
N THR A 82 5.12 20.18 -10.20
CA THR A 82 5.64 19.96 -11.56
C THR A 82 6.39 18.64 -11.66
N THR A 83 7.21 18.32 -10.65
CA THR A 83 7.87 17.01 -10.52
C THR A 83 6.86 15.87 -10.44
N ALA A 84 5.80 16.01 -9.62
CA ALA A 84 4.75 15.01 -9.49
C ALA A 84 3.97 14.80 -10.80
N VAL A 85 3.68 15.86 -11.56
CA VAL A 85 3.05 15.77 -12.88
C VAL A 85 3.94 15.01 -13.87
N ALA A 86 5.24 15.32 -13.90
CA ALA A 86 6.19 14.62 -14.78
C ALA A 86 6.30 13.13 -14.42
N LEU A 87 6.35 12.81 -13.12
CA LEU A 87 6.35 11.46 -12.61
C LEU A 87 5.08 10.69 -12.99
N LEU A 88 3.90 11.31 -12.84
CA LEU A 88 2.62 10.71 -13.21
C LEU A 88 2.54 10.36 -14.70
N ASN A 89 3.04 11.23 -15.58
CA ASN A 89 3.06 10.96 -17.01
C ASN A 89 3.93 9.73 -17.37
N ARG A 90 5.08 9.57 -16.71
CA ARG A 90 5.96 8.41 -16.87
C ARG A 90 5.30 7.12 -16.36
N LEU A 91 4.65 7.21 -15.20
CA LEU A 91 3.90 6.11 -14.60
C LEU A 91 2.74 5.65 -15.51
N ASP A 92 1.95 6.59 -16.03
CA ASP A 92 0.83 6.31 -16.93
C ASP A 92 1.29 5.49 -18.16
N GLN A 93 2.37 5.93 -18.82
CA GLN A 93 2.93 5.23 -19.98
C GLN A 93 3.48 3.84 -19.65
N SER A 94 4.12 3.70 -18.49
CA SER A 94 4.73 2.43 -18.05
C SER A 94 3.67 1.40 -17.66
N LEU A 95 2.60 1.85 -16.99
CA LEU A 95 1.46 1.01 -16.64
C LEU A 95 0.72 0.51 -17.88
N GLU A 96 0.54 1.34 -18.90
CA GLU A 96 -0.09 0.90 -20.16
C GLU A 96 0.66 -0.29 -20.78
N LYS A 97 2.00 -0.22 -20.83
CA LYS A 97 2.86 -1.30 -21.31
C LYS A 97 2.82 -2.53 -20.41
N ALA A 98 2.87 -2.33 -19.09
CA ALA A 98 2.81 -3.42 -18.12
C ALA A 98 1.50 -4.20 -18.21
N VAL A 99 0.37 -3.50 -18.29
CA VAL A 99 -0.96 -4.09 -18.43
C VAL A 99 -1.09 -4.85 -19.76
N ALA A 100 -0.54 -4.30 -20.85
CA ALA A 100 -0.49 -5.00 -22.13
C ALA A 100 0.33 -6.30 -22.07
N ALA A 101 1.49 -6.27 -21.40
CA ALA A 101 2.32 -7.45 -21.19
C ALA A 101 1.63 -8.49 -20.31
N LEU A 102 0.97 -8.09 -19.21
CA LEU A 102 0.20 -8.98 -18.34
C LEU A 102 -0.91 -9.72 -19.09
N LYS A 103 -1.63 -9.01 -19.96
CA LYS A 103 -2.70 -9.60 -20.78
C LYS A 103 -2.18 -10.70 -21.72
N LEU A 104 -0.92 -10.61 -22.16
CA LEU A 104 -0.27 -11.61 -23.01
C LEU A 104 0.34 -12.75 -22.20
N ASN A 105 1.04 -12.42 -21.11
CA ASN A 105 1.85 -13.35 -20.34
C ASN A 105 1.01 -14.21 -19.36
N ASP A 106 -0.04 -13.62 -18.77
CA ASP A 106 -0.96 -14.32 -17.86
C ASP A 106 -2.43 -13.89 -18.10
N PRO A 107 -3.02 -14.30 -19.23
CA PRO A 107 -4.35 -13.85 -19.64
C PRO A 107 -5.45 -14.29 -18.67
N LYS A 108 -5.25 -15.40 -17.93
CA LYS A 108 -6.25 -15.88 -16.97
C LYS A 108 -6.26 -14.97 -15.74
N TYR A 109 -5.10 -14.73 -15.15
CA TYR A 109 -5.00 -13.91 -13.95
C TYR A 109 -5.35 -12.45 -14.24
N TYR A 110 -4.92 -11.93 -15.40
CA TYR A 110 -5.37 -10.63 -15.90
C TYR A 110 -6.90 -10.52 -15.90
N ARG A 111 -7.63 -11.49 -16.49
CA ARG A 111 -9.11 -11.43 -16.55
C ARG A 111 -9.77 -11.49 -15.18
N GLU A 112 -9.21 -12.27 -14.26
CA GLU A 112 -9.73 -12.41 -12.90
C GLU A 112 -9.64 -11.09 -12.11
N PHE A 113 -8.63 -10.27 -12.36
CA PHE A 113 -8.36 -9.06 -11.57
C PHE A 113 -8.25 -7.77 -12.39
N GLU A 114 -8.65 -7.78 -13.66
CA GLU A 114 -8.64 -6.62 -14.58
C GLU A 114 -9.20 -5.34 -13.94
N PRO A 115 -10.32 -5.36 -13.18
CA PRO A 115 -10.83 -4.14 -12.57
C PRO A 115 -9.85 -3.44 -11.62
N LEU A 116 -8.95 -4.20 -10.96
CA LEU A 116 -7.93 -3.66 -10.05
C LEU A 116 -6.82 -2.91 -10.79
N LEU A 117 -6.66 -3.16 -12.10
CA LEU A 117 -5.68 -2.49 -12.95
C LEU A 117 -6.17 -1.15 -13.51
N THR A 118 -7.30 -0.64 -12.99
CA THR A 118 -7.87 0.66 -13.36
C THR A 118 -7.77 1.63 -12.18
N TRP A 119 -7.08 2.76 -12.33
CA TRP A 119 -6.91 3.71 -11.22
C TRP A 119 -8.22 4.24 -10.64
N THR A 120 -9.28 4.40 -11.45
CA THR A 120 -10.59 4.87 -10.98
C THR A 120 -11.32 3.87 -10.08
N PHE A 121 -10.86 2.62 -10.03
CA PHE A 121 -11.35 1.63 -9.08
C PHE A 121 -10.92 2.00 -7.65
N TRP A 122 -9.72 2.54 -7.49
CA TRP A 122 -9.13 2.84 -6.19
C TRP A 122 -9.62 4.19 -5.66
N MET A 123 -10.24 4.17 -4.48
CA MET A 123 -10.69 5.38 -3.79
C MET A 123 -9.63 5.87 -2.81
N ILE A 124 -9.20 7.12 -2.97
CA ILE A 124 -8.25 7.77 -2.07
C ILE A 124 -9.00 8.40 -0.88
N PRO A 125 -8.59 8.15 0.38
CA PRO A 125 -9.27 8.69 1.55
C PRO A 125 -9.15 10.22 1.60
N ARG A 126 -10.26 10.89 1.96
CA ARG A 126 -10.31 12.34 2.15
C ARG A 126 -10.30 12.75 3.62
N GLU A 127 -10.59 11.79 4.49
CA GLU A 127 -10.66 11.95 5.92
C GLU A 127 -9.72 10.93 6.56
N TRP A 128 -9.07 11.37 7.63
CA TRP A 128 -8.09 10.59 8.35
C TRP A 128 -8.66 10.18 9.70
N ARG A 129 -8.43 8.92 10.06
CA ARG A 129 -8.75 8.34 11.37
C ARG A 129 -7.50 7.72 11.99
N SER A 130 -7.63 7.29 13.23
CA SER A 130 -6.60 6.58 13.98
C SER A 130 -7.11 5.20 14.36
N THR A 131 -6.20 4.26 14.54
CA THR A 131 -6.51 2.93 15.06
C THR A 131 -6.89 2.99 16.54
N ASP A 132 -7.60 1.97 17.01
CA ASP A 132 -8.03 1.83 18.39
C ASP A 132 -7.37 0.60 19.03
N PRO A 133 -6.40 0.79 19.94
CA PRO A 133 -5.73 -0.32 20.62
C PRO A 133 -6.68 -1.25 21.39
N SER A 134 -7.89 -0.81 21.76
CA SER A 134 -8.88 -1.66 22.43
C SER A 134 -9.50 -2.73 21.51
N LEU A 135 -9.36 -2.58 20.19
CA LEU A 135 -9.85 -3.51 19.18
C LEU A 135 -8.83 -4.61 18.82
N VAL A 136 -7.63 -4.57 19.40
CA VAL A 136 -6.59 -5.57 19.18
C VAL A 136 -7.05 -6.93 19.74
N TYR A 137 -6.81 -7.99 18.98
CA TYR A 137 -7.16 -9.35 19.39
C TYR A 137 -6.40 -9.74 20.67
N PRO A 138 -7.04 -10.48 21.60
CA PRO A 138 -6.34 -11.00 22.77
C PRO A 138 -5.25 -12.02 22.39
N SER A 139 -5.44 -12.71 21.27
CA SER A 139 -4.47 -13.67 20.70
C SER A 139 -4.69 -13.82 19.20
N THR A 140 -3.62 -14.05 18.46
CA THR A 140 -3.65 -14.44 17.05
C THR A 140 -3.39 -15.94 16.89
N LEU A 141 -3.82 -16.50 15.76
CA LEU A 141 -3.43 -17.84 15.34
C LEU A 141 -1.94 -17.88 14.96
N THR A 142 -1.32 -19.05 15.06
CA THR A 142 0.10 -19.26 14.76
C THR A 142 0.40 -19.38 13.26
N SER A 143 -0.64 -19.58 12.44
CA SER A 143 -0.52 -19.76 10.98
C SER A 143 -1.60 -18.96 10.24
N GLU A 144 -1.39 -18.77 8.94
CA GLU A 144 -2.39 -18.20 8.03
C GLU A 144 -3.75 -18.92 8.17
N CYS A 145 -4.84 -18.15 8.08
CA CYS A 145 -6.19 -18.65 8.26
C CYS A 145 -6.74 -19.40 7.03
N TYR A 146 -6.21 -19.08 5.86
CA TYR A 146 -6.65 -19.60 4.57
C TYR A 146 -5.54 -19.42 3.52
N ASP A 147 -5.70 -20.08 2.38
CA ASP A 147 -4.78 -19.92 1.25
C ASP A 147 -5.25 -18.85 0.26
N GLU A 148 -4.31 -18.43 -0.57
CA GLU A 148 -4.54 -17.45 -1.63
C GLU A 148 -5.64 -17.89 -2.62
N GLN A 149 -5.76 -19.19 -2.91
CA GLN A 149 -6.77 -19.69 -3.83
C GLN A 149 -8.20 -19.39 -3.31
N LEU A 150 -8.42 -19.56 -2.00
CA LEU A 150 -9.69 -19.17 -1.38
C LEU A 150 -9.86 -17.65 -1.41
N SER A 151 -8.80 -16.88 -1.15
CA SER A 151 -8.83 -15.42 -1.24
C SER A 151 -9.26 -14.95 -2.63
N ASP A 152 -8.57 -15.40 -3.67
CA ASP A 152 -8.78 -15.01 -5.06
C ASP A 152 -10.18 -15.38 -5.54
N LYS A 153 -10.65 -16.57 -5.15
CA LYS A 153 -12.03 -16.98 -5.41
C LYS A 153 -13.03 -16.01 -4.79
N CYS A 154 -12.79 -15.55 -3.58
CA CYS A 154 -13.68 -14.59 -2.92
C CYS A 154 -13.62 -13.20 -3.55
N LEU A 155 -12.43 -12.74 -3.97
CA LEU A 155 -12.25 -11.46 -4.63
C LEU A 155 -12.88 -11.44 -6.03
N THR A 156 -12.68 -12.48 -6.84
CA THR A 156 -13.29 -12.60 -8.18
C THR A 156 -14.83 -12.66 -8.14
N LEU A 157 -15.41 -13.22 -7.07
CA LEU A 157 -16.85 -13.16 -6.82
C LEU A 157 -17.37 -11.74 -6.49
N LEU A 158 -16.58 -10.92 -5.78
CA LEU A 158 -16.91 -9.51 -5.56
C LEU A 158 -16.79 -8.70 -6.85
N LEU A 159 -15.71 -8.90 -7.60
CA LEU A 159 -15.43 -8.15 -8.84
C LEU A 159 -16.43 -8.50 -9.96
N GLY A 160 -16.96 -9.74 -9.96
CA GLY A 160 -17.82 -10.26 -11.02
C GLY A 160 -17.04 -10.92 -12.15
N THR A 161 -15.78 -11.26 -11.91
CA THR A 161 -14.82 -11.80 -12.89
C THR A 161 -14.65 -13.32 -12.80
N TRP A 162 -15.33 -13.98 -11.86
CA TRP A 162 -15.32 -15.44 -11.68
C TRP A 162 -15.81 -16.24 -12.91
N LYS A 163 -16.46 -15.58 -13.87
CA LYS A 163 -16.76 -16.08 -15.21
C LYS A 163 -16.92 -14.92 -16.19
N MET A 164 -16.98 -15.22 -17.49
CA MET A 164 -17.39 -14.24 -18.50
C MET A 164 -18.78 -13.68 -18.16
N ASN A 165 -18.89 -12.35 -18.08
CA ASN A 165 -20.11 -11.64 -17.69
C ASN A 165 -20.68 -12.12 -16.34
N GLY A 166 -19.81 -12.37 -15.36
CA GLY A 166 -20.21 -12.73 -14.00
C GLY A 166 -20.94 -11.60 -13.29
N THR A 167 -21.92 -11.96 -12.46
CA THR A 167 -22.56 -10.99 -11.56
C THR A 167 -21.58 -10.60 -10.46
N PRO A 168 -21.33 -9.30 -10.20
CA PRO A 168 -20.47 -8.84 -9.11
C PRO A 168 -21.17 -8.94 -7.76
N CYS A 169 -20.43 -8.64 -6.69
CA CYS A 169 -20.91 -8.56 -5.31
C CYS A 169 -21.55 -9.85 -4.78
N ILE A 170 -21.05 -11.02 -5.23
CA ILE A 170 -21.48 -12.31 -4.70
C ILE A 170 -20.69 -12.62 -3.43
N VAL A 171 -21.40 -12.81 -2.32
CA VAL A 171 -20.82 -13.19 -1.03
C VAL A 171 -21.34 -14.54 -0.58
N THR A 172 -20.55 -15.58 -0.85
CA THR A 172 -20.86 -16.94 -0.37
C THR A 172 -20.60 -17.06 1.13
N LYS A 173 -21.25 -18.03 1.78
CA LYS A 173 -21.01 -18.31 3.21
C LYS A 173 -19.52 -18.60 3.51
N PRO A 174 -18.80 -19.44 2.74
CA PRO A 174 -17.37 -19.63 2.96
C PRO A 174 -16.55 -18.34 2.89
N CYS A 175 -16.81 -17.48 1.91
CA CYS A 175 -16.12 -16.20 1.80
C CYS A 175 -16.42 -15.28 2.98
N ARG A 176 -17.69 -15.15 3.37
CA ARG A 176 -18.09 -14.34 4.52
C ARG A 176 -17.47 -14.86 5.80
N ASP A 177 -17.56 -16.16 6.08
CA ASP A 177 -17.03 -16.76 7.30
C ASP A 177 -15.51 -16.56 7.39
N THR A 178 -14.80 -16.72 6.28
CA THR A 178 -13.34 -16.56 6.17
C THR A 178 -12.92 -15.10 6.32
N MET A 179 -13.54 -14.20 5.55
CA MET A 179 -13.13 -12.79 5.49
C MET A 179 -13.49 -11.99 6.75
N THR A 180 -14.38 -12.54 7.57
CA THR A 180 -14.76 -11.94 8.87
C THR A 180 -14.12 -12.66 10.06
N ARG A 181 -13.29 -13.70 9.86
CA ARG A 181 -12.72 -14.47 10.97
C ARG A 181 -11.73 -13.61 11.78
N PHE A 182 -11.92 -13.53 13.09
CA PHE A 182 -10.97 -12.82 13.96
C PHE A 182 -9.75 -13.69 14.28
N GLY A 183 -8.65 -13.06 14.68
CA GLY A 183 -7.41 -13.72 15.08
C GLY A 183 -6.53 -14.19 13.91
N CYS A 184 -6.86 -13.84 12.67
CA CYS A 184 -6.02 -14.15 11.53
C CYS A 184 -4.74 -13.29 11.53
N PRO A 185 -3.55 -13.90 11.37
CA PRO A 185 -2.30 -13.16 11.33
C PRO A 185 -1.92 -12.74 9.91
N HIS A 186 -0.97 -11.82 9.80
CA HIS A 186 -0.18 -11.57 8.58
C HIS A 186 -1.01 -11.40 7.29
N TYR A 187 -0.70 -12.16 6.23
CA TYR A 187 -1.30 -11.97 4.90
C TYR A 187 -2.79 -12.31 4.89
N SER A 188 -3.24 -13.23 5.75
CA SER A 188 -4.67 -13.46 5.94
C SER A 188 -5.36 -12.18 6.42
N LEU A 189 -4.74 -11.42 7.33
CA LEU A 189 -5.31 -10.18 7.82
C LEU A 189 -5.31 -9.09 6.73
N SER A 190 -4.24 -8.97 5.94
CA SER A 190 -4.19 -8.02 4.81
C SER A 190 -5.23 -8.32 3.74
N HIS A 191 -5.40 -9.60 3.39
CA HIS A 191 -6.41 -10.02 2.43
C HIS A 191 -7.84 -9.87 2.96
N GLN A 192 -8.06 -10.05 4.27
CA GLN A 192 -9.34 -9.74 4.90
C GLN A 192 -9.70 -8.26 4.71
N LEU A 193 -8.76 -7.35 4.98
CA LEU A 193 -8.99 -5.92 4.76
C LEU A 193 -9.20 -5.60 3.27
N LEU A 194 -8.37 -6.16 2.39
CA LEU A 194 -8.46 -5.97 0.94
C LEU A 194 -9.84 -6.40 0.39
N TYR A 195 -10.41 -7.49 0.92
CA TYR A 195 -11.76 -7.93 0.57
C TYR A 195 -12.82 -6.87 0.85
N PHE A 196 -12.77 -6.23 2.03
CA PHE A 196 -13.69 -5.13 2.37
C PHE A 196 -13.41 -3.86 1.54
N MET A 197 -12.15 -3.54 1.26
CA MET A 197 -11.78 -2.42 0.38
C MET A 197 -12.38 -2.61 -1.01
N ILE A 198 -12.15 -3.77 -1.63
CA ILE A 198 -12.67 -4.13 -2.95
C ILE A 198 -14.20 -4.13 -2.97
N GLY A 199 -14.85 -4.69 -1.95
CA GLY A 199 -16.30 -4.67 -1.84
C GLY A 199 -16.86 -3.25 -1.81
N ARG A 200 -16.23 -2.36 -1.03
CA ARG A 200 -16.60 -0.94 -0.96
C ARG A 200 -16.38 -0.21 -2.29
N MET A 201 -15.20 -0.36 -2.90
CA MET A 201 -14.83 0.25 -4.18
C MET A 201 -15.70 -0.23 -5.34
N ARG A 202 -16.15 -1.49 -5.29
CA ARG A 202 -17.10 -2.04 -6.26
C ARG A 202 -18.55 -1.63 -6.02
N GLY A 203 -18.88 -1.03 -4.87
CA GLY A 203 -20.24 -0.62 -4.51
C GLY A 203 -21.12 -1.77 -3.98
N CYS A 204 -20.52 -2.78 -3.36
CA CYS A 204 -21.24 -3.90 -2.76
C CYS A 204 -21.82 -3.51 -1.40
N ASN A 205 -23.16 -3.51 -1.25
CA ASN A 205 -23.84 -3.01 -0.04
C ASN A 205 -24.28 -4.11 0.96
N ASN A 206 -23.72 -5.32 0.88
CA ASN A 206 -24.25 -6.49 1.58
C ASN A 206 -23.16 -7.52 1.96
N LEU A 207 -21.92 -7.09 2.24
CA LEU A 207 -20.84 -8.05 2.52
C LEU A 207 -21.14 -8.92 3.76
N LEU A 208 -21.86 -8.34 4.71
CA LEU A 208 -22.21 -8.99 5.98
C LEU A 208 -23.59 -9.66 5.96
N LYS A 209 -24.36 -9.55 4.86
CA LYS A 209 -25.71 -10.11 4.79
C LYS A 209 -25.67 -11.63 4.99
N GLY A 210 -26.48 -12.11 5.93
CA GLY A 210 -26.55 -13.52 6.29
C GLY A 210 -25.42 -13.98 7.22
N ASP A 211 -24.70 -13.06 7.89
CA ASP A 211 -23.99 -13.38 9.12
C ASP A 211 -24.99 -13.59 10.25
N THR A 212 -25.00 -14.77 10.84
CA THR A 212 -25.93 -15.17 11.91
C THR A 212 -25.24 -15.29 13.28
N ARG A 213 -23.95 -14.92 13.37
CA ARG A 213 -23.20 -14.99 14.63
C ARG A 213 -23.69 -13.88 15.57
N ALA A 214 -24.28 -14.27 16.71
CA ALA A 214 -24.88 -13.34 17.67
C ALA A 214 -23.89 -12.29 18.20
N SER A 215 -22.62 -12.66 18.40
CA SER A 215 -21.55 -11.74 18.81
C SER A 215 -21.22 -10.64 17.78
N ARG A 216 -21.85 -10.70 16.60
CA ARG A 216 -21.56 -9.82 15.44
C ARG A 216 -22.82 -9.18 14.86
N ALA A 217 -23.96 -9.29 15.54
CA ALA A 217 -25.26 -8.85 15.02
C ALA A 217 -25.30 -7.37 14.60
N ASN A 218 -24.45 -6.53 15.19
CA ASN A 218 -24.37 -5.09 14.92
C ASN A 218 -23.06 -4.67 14.26
N MET A 219 -22.26 -5.61 13.75
CA MET A 219 -21.02 -5.26 13.07
C MET A 219 -21.31 -4.66 11.69
N THR A 220 -20.66 -3.55 11.41
CA THR A 220 -20.63 -2.93 10.08
C THR A 220 -19.32 -3.28 9.35
N GLU A 221 -19.29 -3.07 8.04
CA GLU A 221 -18.07 -3.21 7.24
C GLU A 221 -16.96 -2.27 7.74
N GLN A 222 -17.33 -1.07 8.20
CA GLN A 222 -16.41 -0.13 8.83
C GLN A 222 -15.81 -0.68 10.13
N ASN A 223 -16.62 -1.33 10.98
CA ASN A 223 -16.10 -1.94 12.21
C ASN A 223 -15.06 -3.03 11.93
N TYR A 224 -15.22 -3.81 10.86
CA TYR A 224 -14.19 -4.77 10.46
C TYR A 224 -12.90 -4.07 10.02
N GLN A 225 -12.98 -2.99 9.24
CA GLN A 225 -11.81 -2.19 8.87
C GLN A 225 -11.10 -1.62 10.10
N ASP A 226 -11.84 -1.11 11.09
CA ASP A 226 -11.29 -0.58 12.35
C ASP A 226 -10.55 -1.66 13.14
N ILE A 227 -11.16 -2.84 13.29
CA ILE A 227 -10.55 -3.98 13.97
C ILE A 227 -9.29 -4.43 13.23
N PHE A 228 -9.36 -4.60 11.91
CA PHE A 228 -8.24 -5.13 11.13
C PHE A 228 -7.06 -4.17 11.14
N CYS A 229 -7.27 -2.87 10.89
CA CYS A 229 -6.19 -1.91 10.91
C CYS A 229 -5.61 -1.70 12.31
N SER A 230 -6.41 -1.82 13.37
CA SER A 230 -5.88 -1.80 14.75
C SER A 230 -4.96 -2.99 15.03
N ASN A 231 -5.30 -4.17 14.53
CA ASN A 231 -4.45 -5.36 14.64
C ASN A 231 -3.20 -5.28 13.76
N MET A 232 -3.30 -4.71 12.55
CA MET A 232 -2.15 -4.46 11.68
C MET A 232 -1.19 -3.43 12.28
N MET A 233 -1.70 -2.37 12.92
CA MET A 233 -0.89 -1.38 13.63
C MET A 233 -0.12 -2.04 14.76
N LYS A 234 -0.80 -2.86 15.58
CA LYS A 234 -0.13 -3.65 16.63
C LYS A 234 0.95 -4.57 16.05
N ALA A 235 0.65 -5.28 14.96
CA ALA A 235 1.61 -6.15 14.30
C ALA A 235 2.85 -5.37 13.80
N ASN A 236 2.67 -4.19 13.20
CA ASN A 236 3.78 -3.35 12.76
C ASN A 236 4.61 -2.84 13.94
N GLN A 237 3.98 -2.43 15.04
CA GLN A 237 4.69 -2.04 16.27
C GLN A 237 5.52 -3.20 16.83
N ASP A 238 4.99 -4.42 16.83
CA ASP A 238 5.72 -5.60 17.28
C ASP A 238 6.88 -5.97 16.35
N ILE A 239 6.72 -5.82 15.03
CA ILE A 239 7.81 -6.00 14.05
C ILE A 239 8.93 -4.98 14.32
N VAL A 240 8.58 -3.71 14.54
CA VAL A 240 9.58 -2.67 14.86
C VAL A 240 10.28 -2.96 16.19
N ALA A 241 9.53 -3.35 17.22
CA ALA A 241 10.08 -3.66 18.54
C ALA A 241 11.04 -4.87 18.54
N ASN A 242 10.75 -5.88 17.70
CA ASN A 242 11.57 -7.07 17.55
C ASN A 242 12.71 -6.92 16.52
N GLY A 243 12.76 -5.79 15.82
CA GLY A 243 13.68 -5.52 14.72
C GLY A 243 13.11 -5.94 13.36
N LEU A 244 13.11 -5.01 12.41
CA LEU A 244 12.71 -5.30 11.02
C LEU A 244 13.70 -6.28 10.38
N THR A 245 13.17 -7.37 9.84
CA THR A 245 13.92 -8.38 9.09
C THR A 245 13.46 -8.45 7.64
N GLU A 246 14.26 -9.07 6.77
CA GLU A 246 13.86 -9.36 5.38
C GLU A 246 12.55 -10.15 5.28
N GLN A 247 12.21 -10.94 6.30
CA GLN A 247 10.98 -11.75 6.31
C GLN A 247 9.73 -10.97 6.72
N THR A 248 9.90 -9.86 7.46
CA THR A 248 8.80 -9.08 8.04
C THR A 248 8.61 -7.74 7.35
N VAL A 249 9.60 -7.27 6.60
CA VAL A 249 9.58 -5.96 5.94
C VAL A 249 8.43 -5.85 4.94
N ASP A 250 8.12 -6.92 4.23
CA ASP A 250 7.07 -6.92 3.24
C ASP A 250 5.68 -6.70 3.87
N ILE A 251 5.30 -7.55 4.83
CA ILE A 251 4.01 -7.41 5.52
C ILE A 251 3.93 -6.09 6.32
N PHE A 252 5.06 -5.57 6.80
CA PHE A 252 5.14 -4.27 7.44
C PHE A 252 4.71 -3.13 6.49
N ILE A 253 5.27 -3.12 5.28
CA ILE A 253 4.95 -2.12 4.25
C ILE A 253 3.55 -2.35 3.69
N GLU A 254 3.14 -3.61 3.49
CA GLU A 254 1.81 -3.97 3.01
C GLU A 254 0.72 -3.42 3.95
N ASN A 255 0.89 -3.60 5.26
CA ASN A 255 -0.01 -3.02 6.27
C ASN A 255 -0.10 -1.49 6.17
N ILE A 256 1.03 -0.80 5.95
CA ILE A 256 1.07 0.66 5.77
C ILE A 256 0.28 1.08 4.53
N LEU A 257 0.49 0.40 3.40
CA LEU A 257 -0.24 0.66 2.16
C LEU A 257 -1.74 0.51 2.34
N ILE A 258 -2.21 -0.67 2.76
CA ILE A 258 -3.64 -0.98 2.75
C ILE A 258 -4.41 -0.22 3.83
N CYS A 259 -3.85 -0.02 5.03
CA CYS A 259 -4.50 0.78 6.06
C CYS A 259 -4.40 2.28 5.77
N GLY A 260 -3.31 2.74 5.15
CA GLY A 260 -3.18 4.10 4.63
C GLY A 260 -4.27 4.42 3.62
N LEU A 261 -4.47 3.56 2.61
CA LEU A 261 -5.57 3.68 1.62
C LEU A 261 -6.96 3.56 2.24
N THR A 262 -7.08 2.90 3.39
CA THR A 262 -8.33 2.80 4.14
C THR A 262 -8.58 4.03 5.03
N GLY A 263 -7.63 4.96 5.12
CA GLY A 263 -7.75 6.25 5.82
C GLY A 263 -7.14 6.30 7.23
N PHE A 264 -6.32 5.33 7.62
CA PHE A 264 -5.66 5.32 8.92
C PHE A 264 -4.32 6.07 8.88
N SER A 265 -4.33 7.30 9.40
CA SER A 265 -3.18 8.22 9.32
C SER A 265 -2.00 7.84 10.22
N ASP A 266 -2.25 7.08 11.27
CA ASP A 266 -1.25 6.66 12.25
C ASP A 266 -0.23 5.66 11.69
N PHE A 267 -0.47 5.11 10.49
CA PHE A 267 0.51 4.35 9.70
C PHE A 267 1.54 5.23 8.98
N HIS A 268 1.28 6.52 8.79
CA HIS A 268 2.21 7.45 8.13
C HIS A 268 3.22 8.05 9.11
N LYS A 269 3.94 7.20 9.85
CA LYS A 269 4.95 7.65 10.82
C LYS A 269 6.26 8.03 10.13
N THR A 270 6.89 9.10 10.58
CA THR A 270 8.13 9.63 9.96
C THR A 270 9.30 8.66 10.08
N ASP A 271 9.46 7.97 11.22
CA ASP A 271 10.47 6.94 11.42
C ASP A 271 10.26 5.74 10.48
N TRP A 272 9.01 5.32 10.27
CA TRP A 272 8.66 4.25 9.34
C TRP A 272 8.94 4.65 7.88
N LEU A 273 8.61 5.89 7.49
CA LEU A 273 8.98 6.44 6.18
C LEU A 273 10.49 6.39 5.95
N GLN A 274 11.29 6.86 6.92
CA GLN A 274 12.75 6.84 6.80
C GLN A 274 13.30 5.42 6.63
N HIS A 275 12.71 4.43 7.31
CA HIS A 275 13.06 3.03 7.10
C HIS A 275 12.72 2.56 5.68
N ILE A 276 11.53 2.87 5.17
CA ILE A 276 11.13 2.51 3.80
C ILE A 276 12.09 3.13 2.78
N LEU A 277 12.36 4.42 2.88
CA LEU A 277 13.25 5.12 1.93
C LEU A 277 14.65 4.49 1.88
N ARG A 278 15.20 4.02 3.02
CA ARG A 278 16.50 3.35 3.10
C ARG A 278 16.52 1.93 2.53
N LEU A 279 15.36 1.30 2.38
CA LEU A 279 15.25 -0.06 1.82
C LEU A 279 15.30 -0.07 0.30
N GLN A 280 15.10 1.08 -0.35
CA GLN A 280 15.14 1.17 -1.80
C GLN A 280 16.58 0.98 -2.28
N ASP A 281 16.77 0.15 -3.30
CA ASP A 281 18.08 0.02 -3.94
C ASP A 281 18.37 1.26 -4.80
N ASP A 282 19.49 1.94 -4.55
CA ASP A 282 19.83 3.20 -5.22
C ASP A 282 20.14 3.04 -6.72
N GLU A 283 20.57 1.85 -7.16
CA GLU A 283 20.95 1.61 -8.55
C GLU A 283 19.73 1.31 -9.42
N VAL A 284 18.91 0.34 -8.97
CA VAL A 284 17.78 -0.16 -9.76
C VAL A 284 16.43 0.41 -9.31
N GLY A 285 16.35 1.08 -8.17
CA GLY A 285 15.15 1.77 -7.69
C GLY A 285 14.04 0.87 -7.15
N CYS A 286 14.28 -0.43 -7.05
CA CYS A 286 13.34 -1.42 -6.53
C CYS A 286 13.46 -1.60 -5.01
N PHE A 287 12.55 -2.36 -4.43
CA PHE A 287 12.59 -2.77 -3.02
C PHE A 287 12.69 -4.29 -2.93
N GLY A 288 13.41 -4.79 -1.92
CA GLY A 288 13.57 -6.24 -1.72
C GLY A 288 14.50 -6.89 -2.74
N ARG A 289 15.58 -6.22 -3.13
CA ARG A 289 16.60 -6.77 -4.03
C ARG A 289 17.43 -7.83 -3.32
N ASP A 290 17.34 -9.07 -3.77
CA ASP A 290 18.24 -10.13 -3.32
C ASP A 290 19.55 -10.05 -4.12
N ARG A 291 20.58 -9.47 -3.51
CA ARG A 291 21.92 -9.34 -4.13
C ARG A 291 22.61 -10.70 -4.29
N SER A 292 22.20 -11.72 -3.54
CA SER A 292 22.75 -13.08 -3.68
C SER A 292 22.23 -13.80 -4.93
N PHE A 293 21.03 -13.43 -5.41
CA PHE A 293 20.44 -13.95 -6.64
C PHE A 293 21.19 -13.49 -7.90
N VAL A 294 21.68 -12.24 -7.91
CA VAL A 294 22.50 -11.70 -9.03
C VAL A 294 23.81 -12.48 -9.20
N SER A 295 24.38 -13.00 -8.11
CA SER A 295 25.54 -13.90 -8.14
C SER A 295 25.20 -15.35 -8.51
N GLN A 296 23.93 -15.77 -8.45
CA GLN A 296 23.48 -17.14 -8.70
C GLN A 296 22.91 -17.39 -10.12
N ILE A 297 22.62 -16.35 -10.91
CA ILE A 297 22.22 -16.50 -12.32
C ILE A 297 23.31 -17.21 -13.17
N ILE A 298 24.55 -17.29 -12.67
CA ILE A 298 25.64 -18.08 -13.29
C ILE A 298 25.51 -19.60 -12.99
N GLY A 299 24.64 -20.04 -12.08
CA GLY A 299 24.56 -21.44 -11.62
C GLY A 299 23.16 -22.08 -11.48
N ASP A 300 22.06 -21.33 -11.59
CA ASP A 300 20.72 -21.79 -11.15
C ASP A 300 19.76 -22.27 -12.27
N GLU A 301 20.27 -22.98 -13.28
CA GLU A 301 19.41 -23.82 -14.14
C GLU A 301 19.08 -25.18 -13.46
N LEU A 302 19.59 -25.45 -12.25
CA LEU A 302 19.60 -26.80 -11.64
C LEU A 302 18.98 -26.94 -10.23
N LEU A 303 18.61 -25.85 -9.54
CA LEU A 303 18.31 -25.90 -8.09
C LEU A 303 16.86 -25.62 -7.68
N GLU A 304 15.91 -25.58 -8.61
CA GLU A 304 14.48 -25.33 -8.30
C GLU A 304 13.76 -26.47 -7.53
N GLN A 305 14.45 -27.58 -7.19
CA GLN A 305 13.81 -28.77 -6.59
C GLN A 305 14.12 -29.05 -5.11
N LEU A 306 14.94 -28.26 -4.40
CA LEU A 306 15.56 -28.76 -3.16
C LEU A 306 15.18 -28.10 -1.81
N GLN A 307 14.23 -27.15 -1.70
CA GLN A 307 13.88 -26.60 -0.36
C GLN A 307 12.38 -26.40 -0.09
N PRO A 308 11.73 -27.24 0.76
CA PRO A 308 10.30 -27.13 1.06
C PRO A 308 9.87 -26.17 2.19
N HIS A 309 10.76 -25.38 2.81
CA HIS A 309 10.42 -24.60 4.02
C HIS A 309 10.79 -23.12 4.02
N ARG A 310 10.67 -22.44 2.87
CA ARG A 310 10.52 -20.97 2.85
C ARG A 310 9.03 -20.62 2.92
N ARG A 311 8.67 -19.68 3.79
CA ARG A 311 7.33 -19.07 3.83
C ARG A 311 6.96 -18.64 2.41
N VAL A 312 6.05 -19.37 1.77
CA VAL A 312 5.66 -19.10 0.40
C VAL A 312 4.80 -17.84 0.42
N LYS A 313 5.40 -16.70 0.08
CA LYS A 313 4.68 -15.53 -0.40
C LYS A 313 4.20 -15.89 -1.80
N ARG A 314 2.97 -16.40 -1.87
CA ARG A 314 2.47 -17.09 -3.06
C ARG A 314 2.25 -15.99 -4.12
N ARG A 315 2.98 -16.12 -5.24
CA ARG A 315 3.19 -15.15 -6.35
C ARG A 315 4.24 -14.05 -6.19
N GLU A 316 5.11 -14.10 -5.18
CA GLU A 316 6.32 -13.25 -5.25
C GLU A 316 7.10 -13.56 -6.54
N LYS A 317 7.41 -12.52 -7.32
CA LYS A 317 8.17 -12.66 -8.55
C LYS A 317 9.47 -11.88 -8.41
N ILE A 318 10.55 -12.63 -8.21
CA ILE A 318 11.90 -12.11 -8.31
C ILE A 318 12.21 -11.92 -9.79
N LEU A 319 12.55 -10.70 -10.16
CA LEU A 319 12.86 -10.30 -11.52
C LEU A 319 14.33 -10.59 -11.85
N PRO A 320 14.73 -10.56 -13.14
CA PRO A 320 16.10 -10.88 -13.56
C PRO A 320 17.21 -10.04 -12.90
N ASP A 321 16.88 -8.86 -12.37
CA ASP A 321 17.79 -7.96 -11.64
C ASP A 321 17.87 -8.24 -10.12
N GLY A 322 17.20 -9.32 -9.67
CA GLY A 322 17.09 -9.73 -8.27
C GLY A 322 16.01 -8.98 -7.48
N CYS A 323 15.25 -8.08 -8.13
CA CYS A 323 14.23 -7.29 -7.46
C CYS A 323 12.93 -8.05 -7.24
N SER A 324 12.27 -7.78 -6.12
CA SER A 324 10.90 -8.24 -5.87
C SER A 324 9.88 -7.31 -6.56
N SER A 325 9.07 -7.90 -7.44
CA SER A 325 7.94 -7.23 -8.10
C SER A 325 6.91 -6.74 -7.08
N HIS A 326 6.49 -7.62 -6.16
CA HIS A 326 5.48 -7.29 -5.16
C HIS A 326 5.99 -6.29 -4.14
N MET A 327 7.17 -6.51 -3.56
CA MET A 327 7.72 -5.63 -2.51
C MET A 327 7.92 -4.21 -3.05
N THR A 328 8.38 -4.08 -4.29
CA THR A 328 8.48 -2.78 -4.95
C THR A 328 7.12 -2.11 -5.09
N ALA A 329 6.12 -2.84 -5.54
CA ALA A 329 4.77 -2.33 -5.73
C ALA A 329 4.08 -1.90 -4.42
N VAL A 330 4.21 -2.68 -3.35
CA VAL A 330 3.66 -2.29 -2.04
C VAL A 330 4.37 -1.07 -1.48
N ALA A 331 5.70 -0.96 -1.66
CA ALA A 331 6.48 0.18 -1.18
C ALA A 331 6.14 1.47 -1.92
N VAL A 332 6.07 1.45 -3.25
CA VAL A 332 5.70 2.65 -4.02
C VAL A 332 4.24 3.05 -3.78
N GLY A 333 3.34 2.08 -3.59
CA GLY A 333 1.97 2.36 -3.17
C GLY A 333 1.93 3.05 -1.80
N ALA A 334 2.66 2.53 -0.81
CA ALA A 334 2.74 3.12 0.53
C ALA A 334 3.32 4.55 0.49
N LEU A 335 4.39 4.76 -0.29
CA LEU A 335 4.99 6.08 -0.51
C LEU A 335 4.01 7.07 -1.16
N GLY A 336 3.12 6.60 -2.04
CA GLY A 336 2.01 7.40 -2.55
C GLY A 336 1.07 7.89 -1.43
N GLY A 337 0.71 7.01 -0.50
CA GLY A 337 -0.07 7.36 0.69
C GLY A 337 0.64 8.37 1.60
N TYR A 338 1.95 8.20 1.83
CA TYR A 338 2.76 9.20 2.56
C TYR A 338 2.74 10.57 1.89
N LEU A 339 2.89 10.63 0.56
CA LEU A 339 2.82 11.88 -0.18
C LEU A 339 1.47 12.57 0.04
N SER A 340 0.36 11.85 -0.13
CA SER A 340 -0.99 12.35 0.08
C SER A 340 -1.21 12.83 1.52
N PHE A 341 -0.72 12.09 2.51
CA PHE A 341 -0.78 12.50 3.92
C PHE A 341 -0.02 13.81 4.18
N HIS A 342 1.21 13.92 3.68
CA HIS A 342 2.02 15.13 3.87
C HIS A 342 1.44 16.36 3.16
N LEU A 343 0.82 16.19 1.98
CA LEU A 343 0.10 17.26 1.28
C LEU A 343 -1.14 17.71 2.05
N ALA A 344 -1.92 16.77 2.60
CA ALA A 344 -3.09 17.10 3.42
C ALA A 344 -2.70 17.87 4.70
N GLU A 345 -1.58 17.50 5.33
CA GLU A 345 -1.03 18.19 6.51
C GLU A 345 -0.54 19.61 6.23
N GLN A 346 -0.16 19.91 4.98
CA GLN A 346 0.25 21.25 4.52
C GLN A 346 -0.93 22.16 4.20
N ASP A 347 -2.11 21.60 3.92
CA ASP A 347 -3.31 22.37 3.63
C ASP A 347 -3.87 23.01 4.92
N ILE A 348 -3.42 24.24 5.20
CA ILE A 348 -3.81 25.04 6.37
C ILE A 348 -5.34 25.26 6.43
N THR A 349 -6.05 25.17 5.29
CA THR A 349 -7.51 25.35 5.24
C THR A 349 -8.30 24.18 5.82
N LYS A 350 -7.65 23.03 6.04
CA LYS A 350 -8.26 21.82 6.63
C LYS A 350 -7.88 21.60 8.10
N ARG A 351 -7.05 22.45 8.68
CA ARG A 351 -6.80 22.40 10.12
C ARG A 351 -8.04 22.94 10.84
N PRO A 352 -8.64 22.18 11.79
CA PRO A 352 -9.66 22.76 12.64
C PRO A 352 -9.04 23.99 13.32
N LEU A 353 -9.70 25.14 13.17
CA LEU A 353 -9.42 26.30 14.00
C LEU A 353 -9.66 25.83 15.45
N SER A 354 -8.58 25.74 16.21
CA SER A 354 -8.60 25.29 17.60
C SER A 354 -9.36 26.28 18.48
#